data_AF-A0A7J4HHG7-F1
#
_entry.id   AF-A0A7J4HHG7-F1
#
_cell.length_a   1.000
_cell.length_b   1.000
_cell.length_c   1.000
_cell.angle_alpha   90.00
_cell.angle_beta   90.00
_cell.angle_gamma   90.00
#
_symmetry.space_group_name_H-M   'P 1'
#
loop_
_entity.id
_entity.type
_entity.pdbx_description
1 polymer ?
#
loop_
_entity_poly.entity_id
_entity_poly.type
_entity_poly.pdbx_seq_one_letter_code
_entity_poly.pdbx_strand_id
1 'polypeptide(L)'
;MKRSLSKNPNMLRTMVGTGLTLIILLSYAVYSNTVDSEYYAYTTTNDHQIMEITSESEGHAQWYYTTNSAITWVNFSVDGAPPGATLTIEAEGTNWSHSPSLGLQDQSYICNEPDSDYSKYLETCEFSRIHSIELENGSGTLRGRVSLELPIKGKGYLESENLENAQSEASELINSAKKTITWKIKVEDDGEITSSAGMLIESEYSSHELVNLEKFTLNPVQETVYSFSALVGCFFLVLVIPLLIFFSAKYRENMNEGLRTAVEEE
;
A
#
# COMPACT_ATOMS: atom_id res chain seq x y z
N MET A 1 53.53 7.73 -4.47
CA MET A 1 52.53 6.98 -5.27
C MET A 1 52.77 6.93 -6.78
N LYS A 2 53.40 7.92 -7.43
CA LYS A 2 53.67 7.90 -8.90
C LYS A 2 54.57 6.75 -9.41
N ARG A 3 55.38 6.12 -8.54
CA ARG A 3 56.36 5.08 -8.93
C ARG A 3 55.86 3.63 -8.85
N SER A 4 54.68 3.38 -8.28
CA SER A 4 54.10 2.01 -8.18
C SER A 4 53.15 1.69 -9.35
N LEU A 5 52.43 2.70 -9.87
CA LEU A 5 51.52 2.55 -11.02
C LEU A 5 52.24 2.51 -12.39
N SER A 6 53.50 2.96 -12.47
CA SER A 6 54.25 3.00 -13.74
C SER A 6 54.92 1.68 -14.14
N LYS A 7 54.78 0.61 -13.34
CA LYS A 7 55.48 -0.67 -13.57
C LYS A 7 54.69 -1.72 -14.37
N ASN A 8 53.39 -1.51 -14.60
CA ASN A 8 52.60 -2.43 -15.43
C ASN A 8 51.42 -1.69 -16.12
N PRO A 9 51.65 -1.05 -17.29
CA PRO A 9 50.58 -0.37 -18.03
C PRO A 9 49.45 -1.33 -18.45
N ASN A 10 49.73 -2.63 -18.56
CA ASN A 10 48.72 -3.66 -18.77
C ASN A 10 47.76 -3.83 -17.59
N MET A 11 48.18 -3.61 -16.34
CA MET A 11 47.33 -3.81 -15.16
C MET A 11 46.29 -2.69 -15.01
N LEU A 12 46.66 -1.44 -15.32
CA LEU A 12 45.71 -0.33 -15.34
C LEU A 12 44.71 -0.50 -16.49
N ARG A 13 45.19 -0.92 -17.67
CA ARG A 13 44.35 -1.15 -18.84
C ARG A 13 43.37 -2.30 -18.63
N THR A 14 43.80 -3.39 -17.98
CA THR A 14 42.89 -4.48 -17.63
C THR A 14 41.93 -4.09 -16.54
N MET A 15 42.34 -3.36 -15.49
CA MET A 15 41.42 -2.92 -14.43
C MET A 15 40.36 -1.93 -14.93
N VAL A 16 40.73 -0.98 -15.80
CA VAL A 16 39.79 -0.06 -16.44
C VAL A 16 38.91 -0.79 -17.45
N GLY A 17 39.49 -1.72 -18.23
CA GLY A 17 38.75 -2.52 -19.21
C GLY A 17 37.71 -3.43 -18.57
N THR A 18 38.08 -4.17 -17.52
CA THR A 18 37.17 -5.06 -16.79
C THR A 18 36.11 -4.27 -16.03
N GLY A 19 36.47 -3.12 -15.46
CA GLY A 19 35.52 -2.21 -14.82
C GLY A 19 34.47 -1.68 -15.80
N LEU A 20 34.89 -1.23 -17.00
CA LEU A 20 33.97 -0.76 -18.03
C LEU A 20 33.04 -1.88 -18.52
N THR A 21 33.56 -3.09 -18.75
CA THR A 21 32.72 -4.24 -19.16
C THR A 21 31.72 -4.62 -18.08
N LEU A 22 32.10 -4.55 -16.80
CA LEU A 22 31.19 -4.81 -15.68
C LEU A 22 30.07 -3.77 -15.63
N ILE A 23 30.40 -2.48 -15.81
CA ILE A 23 29.40 -1.42 -15.87
C ILE A 23 28.42 -1.68 -17.01
N ILE A 24 28.90 -1.98 -18.22
CA ILE A 24 28.04 -2.24 -19.38
C ILE A 24 27.15 -3.46 -19.16
N LEU A 25 27.70 -4.57 -18.62
CA LEU A 25 26.92 -5.78 -18.33
C LEU A 25 25.86 -5.55 -17.26
N LEU A 26 26.21 -4.84 -16.18
CA LEU A 26 25.26 -4.49 -15.12
C LEU A 26 24.18 -3.53 -15.64
N SER A 27 24.55 -2.50 -16.42
CA SER A 27 23.59 -1.61 -17.06
C SER A 27 22.64 -2.36 -18.00
N TYR A 28 23.15 -3.33 -18.76
CA TYR A 28 22.32 -4.17 -19.63
C TYR A 28 21.40 -5.08 -18.80
N ALA A 29 21.91 -5.70 -17.73
CA ALA A 29 21.10 -6.55 -16.86
C ALA A 29 19.97 -5.76 -16.18
N VAL A 30 20.25 -4.55 -15.69
CA VAL A 30 19.23 -3.65 -15.15
C VAL A 30 18.22 -3.28 -16.23
N TYR A 31 18.68 -2.83 -17.41
CA TYR A 31 17.81 -2.48 -18.52
C TYR A 31 16.88 -3.64 -18.92
N SER A 32 17.43 -4.85 -19.10
CA SER A 32 16.67 -6.04 -19.48
C SER A 32 15.57 -6.36 -18.48
N ASN A 33 15.87 -6.37 -17.18
CA ASN A 33 14.87 -6.66 -16.15
C ASN A 33 13.85 -5.53 -15.95
N THR A 34 14.21 -4.26 -16.23
CA THR A 34 13.26 -3.13 -16.15
C THR A 34 12.26 -3.11 -17.32
N VAL A 35 12.66 -3.63 -18.48
CA VAL A 35 11.85 -3.63 -19.70
C VAL A 35 11.00 -4.89 -19.83
N ASP A 36 11.53 -6.03 -19.37
CA ASP A 36 10.83 -7.31 -19.42
C ASP A 36 10.35 -7.74 -18.04
N SER A 37 9.41 -6.98 -17.48
CA SER A 37 8.78 -7.35 -16.21
C SER A 37 7.79 -8.48 -16.41
N GLU A 38 7.81 -9.49 -15.55
CA GLU A 38 6.76 -10.52 -15.46
C GLU A 38 5.50 -10.00 -14.72
N TYR A 39 5.50 -8.73 -14.29
CA TYR A 39 4.36 -8.12 -13.61
C TYR A 39 3.44 -7.37 -14.54
N TYR A 40 2.14 -7.53 -14.31
CA TYR A 40 1.06 -6.82 -14.99
C TYR A 40 0.27 -6.02 -13.97
N ALA A 41 0.01 -4.76 -14.29
CA ALA A 41 -0.86 -3.90 -13.51
C ALA A 41 -2.27 -3.97 -14.09
N TYR A 42 -3.24 -4.36 -13.27
CA TYR A 42 -4.65 -4.34 -13.65
C TYR A 42 -5.34 -3.17 -12.98
N THR A 43 -6.24 -2.53 -13.73
CA THR A 43 -7.08 -1.42 -13.27
C THR A 43 -8.54 -1.84 -13.36
N THR A 44 -9.28 -1.51 -12.32
CA THR A 44 -10.70 -1.77 -12.17
C THR A 44 -11.45 -0.45 -12.02
N THR A 45 -12.76 -0.48 -12.26
CA THR A 45 -13.63 0.70 -12.15
C THR A 45 -13.55 1.37 -10.79
N ASN A 46 -13.62 0.58 -9.71
CA ASN A 46 -13.70 1.06 -8.32
C ASN A 46 -14.84 2.07 -8.13
N ASP A 47 -16.00 1.74 -8.69
CA ASP A 47 -17.16 2.63 -8.71
C ASP A 47 -17.92 2.54 -7.38
N HIS A 48 -18.17 3.71 -6.80
CA HIS A 48 -19.01 3.87 -5.61
C HIS A 48 -20.49 3.86 -6.02
N GLN A 49 -21.26 2.95 -5.44
CA GLN A 49 -22.68 2.79 -5.71
C GLN A 49 -23.49 2.90 -4.41
N ILE A 50 -24.59 3.65 -4.46
CA ILE A 50 -25.53 3.79 -3.34
C ILE A 50 -26.47 2.58 -3.36
N MET A 51 -26.70 1.97 -2.20
CA MET A 51 -27.69 0.90 -2.04
C MET A 51 -29.08 1.50 -1.89
N GLU A 52 -29.99 1.15 -2.80
CA GLU A 52 -31.41 1.50 -2.71
C GLU A 52 -32.12 0.54 -1.75
N ILE A 53 -31.94 0.79 -0.45
CA ILE A 53 -32.45 -0.07 0.62
C ILE A 53 -33.97 -0.16 0.61
N THR A 54 -34.50 -1.36 0.83
CA THR A 54 -35.94 -1.64 0.92
C THR A 54 -36.30 -1.95 2.36
N SER A 55 -37.38 -1.35 2.88
CA SER A 55 -37.86 -1.64 4.23
C SER A 55 -38.44 -3.06 4.30
N GLU A 56 -38.03 -3.81 5.31
CA GLU A 56 -38.53 -5.18 5.54
C GLU A 56 -39.90 -5.17 6.23
N SER A 57 -40.12 -4.21 7.13
CA SER A 57 -41.37 -4.00 7.84
C SER A 57 -41.66 -2.51 7.94
N GLU A 58 -42.82 -2.09 7.45
CA GLU A 58 -43.21 -0.69 7.39
C GLU A 58 -43.18 -0.06 8.80
N GLY A 59 -42.54 1.12 8.91
CA GLY A 59 -42.39 1.85 10.18
C GLY A 59 -41.33 1.32 11.14
N HIS A 60 -40.68 0.19 10.84
CA HIS A 60 -39.59 -0.38 11.65
C HIS A 60 -38.23 -0.05 11.02
N ALA A 61 -37.21 0.11 11.87
CA ALA A 61 -35.84 0.40 11.47
C ALA A 61 -35.10 -0.87 11.00
N GLN A 62 -35.67 -1.54 10.00
CA GLN A 62 -35.10 -2.73 9.38
C GLN A 62 -35.23 -2.66 7.87
N TRP A 63 -34.10 -2.84 7.18
CA TRP A 63 -34.00 -2.77 5.74
C TRP A 63 -33.12 -3.87 5.18
N TYR A 64 -33.28 -4.14 3.89
CA TYR A 64 -32.39 -5.03 3.17
C TYR A 64 -32.06 -4.50 1.78
N TYR A 65 -30.92 -4.96 1.24
CA TYR A 65 -30.53 -4.75 -0.15
C TYR A 65 -29.67 -5.92 -0.65
N THR A 66 -29.86 -6.35 -1.89
CA THR A 66 -29.08 -7.44 -2.48
C THR A 66 -28.16 -6.92 -3.57
N THR A 67 -26.87 -7.13 -3.39
CA THR A 67 -25.81 -6.84 -4.37
C THR A 67 -25.41 -8.09 -5.14
N ASN A 68 -24.93 -7.93 -6.38
CA ASN A 68 -24.30 -8.99 -7.17
C ASN A 68 -23.08 -8.42 -7.91
N SER A 69 -22.02 -8.14 -7.14
CA SER A 69 -20.85 -7.40 -7.59
C SER A 69 -19.60 -7.89 -6.88
N ALA A 70 -18.43 -7.59 -7.45
CA ALA A 70 -17.15 -7.79 -6.79
C ALA A 70 -16.89 -6.57 -5.87
N ILE A 71 -17.11 -6.73 -4.56
CA ILE A 71 -17.12 -5.63 -3.59
C ILE A 71 -15.82 -5.63 -2.78
N THR A 72 -15.18 -4.47 -2.66
CA THR A 72 -14.05 -4.27 -1.74
C THR A 72 -14.49 -3.66 -0.43
N TRP A 73 -15.36 -2.66 -0.51
CA TRP A 73 -15.67 -1.76 0.58
C TRP A 73 -17.18 -1.56 0.70
N VAL A 74 -17.65 -1.45 1.94
CA VAL A 74 -19.03 -1.07 2.28
C VAL A 74 -19.01 -0.01 3.35
N ASN A 75 -20.00 0.86 3.34
CA ASN A 75 -20.16 1.91 4.32
C ASN A 75 -21.65 2.15 4.57
N PHE A 76 -22.03 2.08 5.84
CA PHE A 76 -23.39 2.26 6.32
C PHE A 76 -23.38 3.41 7.31
N SER A 77 -24.12 4.46 7.02
CA SER A 77 -24.26 5.60 7.91
C SER A 77 -25.71 5.80 8.29
N VAL A 78 -25.92 6.15 9.55
CA VAL A 78 -27.24 6.44 10.11
C VAL A 78 -27.17 7.79 10.79
N ASP A 79 -28.22 8.59 10.63
CA ASP A 79 -28.46 9.83 11.35
C ASP A 79 -29.91 9.88 11.85
N GLY A 80 -30.15 10.57 12.96
CA GLY A 80 -31.48 10.72 13.56
C GLY A 80 -32.01 9.49 14.29
N ALA A 81 -31.17 8.52 14.66
CA ALA A 81 -31.56 7.39 15.51
C ALA A 81 -31.71 7.82 17.00
N PRO A 82 -32.35 7.02 17.85
CA PRO A 82 -32.30 7.22 19.29
C PRO A 82 -30.83 7.20 19.81
N PRO A 83 -30.43 8.12 20.71
CA PRO A 83 -29.09 8.11 21.29
C PRO A 83 -28.82 6.82 22.07
N GLY A 84 -27.69 6.17 21.82
CA GLY A 84 -27.35 4.87 22.41
C GLY A 84 -27.95 3.65 21.70
N ALA A 85 -28.72 3.86 20.62
CA ALA A 85 -29.19 2.76 19.79
C ALA A 85 -28.01 2.02 19.12
N THR A 86 -28.22 0.75 18.78
CA THR A 86 -27.22 -0.10 18.13
C THR A 86 -27.56 -0.30 16.66
N LEU A 87 -26.64 0.09 15.77
CA LEU A 87 -26.70 -0.26 14.35
C LEU A 87 -26.07 -1.64 14.17
N THR A 88 -26.79 -2.58 13.57
CA THR A 88 -26.28 -3.90 13.21
C THR A 88 -26.42 -4.15 11.72
N ILE A 89 -25.36 -4.67 11.11
CA ILE A 89 -25.31 -5.04 9.71
C ILE A 89 -24.98 -6.52 9.60
N GLU A 90 -25.84 -7.26 8.90
CA GLU A 90 -25.63 -8.67 8.56
C GLU A 90 -25.43 -8.84 7.05
N ALA A 91 -24.39 -9.56 6.66
CA ALA A 91 -24.14 -9.95 5.28
C ALA A 91 -24.49 -11.44 5.08
N GLU A 92 -25.61 -11.71 4.41
CA GLU A 92 -25.94 -13.06 3.97
C GLU A 92 -25.21 -13.37 2.66
N GLY A 93 -24.34 -14.38 2.68
CA GLY A 93 -23.60 -14.86 1.51
C GLY A 93 -22.09 -14.75 1.63
N THR A 94 -21.56 -13.94 2.57
CA THR A 94 -20.13 -13.86 2.86
C THR A 94 -19.86 -13.33 4.27
N ASN A 95 -18.70 -13.68 4.81
CA ASN A 95 -18.13 -12.95 5.95
C ASN A 95 -17.39 -11.71 5.42
N TRP A 96 -17.22 -10.71 6.28
CA TRP A 96 -16.53 -9.45 5.97
C TRP A 96 -15.82 -8.91 7.22
N SER A 97 -14.86 -8.02 6.98
CA SER A 97 -13.98 -7.49 8.02
C SER A 97 -14.40 -6.09 8.44
N HIS A 98 -14.56 -5.85 9.75
CA HIS A 98 -14.88 -4.53 10.30
C HIS A 98 -13.89 -4.12 11.40
N SER A 99 -13.65 -2.83 11.53
CA SER A 99 -12.94 -2.20 12.64
C SER A 99 -13.49 -0.78 12.81
N PRO A 100 -13.74 -0.29 14.03
CA PRO A 100 -14.06 1.12 14.30
C PRO A 100 -13.10 2.12 13.65
N SER A 101 -11.80 1.81 13.63
CA SER A 101 -10.76 2.64 13.01
C SER A 101 -10.79 2.66 11.47
N LEU A 102 -11.58 1.76 10.85
CA LEU A 102 -11.56 1.54 9.41
C LEU A 102 -11.99 2.81 8.64
N GLY A 103 -11.11 3.30 7.77
CA GLY A 103 -11.35 4.48 6.94
C GLY A 103 -11.13 5.83 7.63
N LEU A 104 -10.62 5.84 8.87
CA LEU A 104 -10.20 7.06 9.57
C LEU A 104 -8.73 7.39 9.24
N GLN A 105 -8.40 8.67 9.07
CA GLN A 105 -7.07 9.10 8.64
C GLN A 105 -6.01 9.02 9.76
N ASP A 106 -6.43 9.16 11.02
CA ASP A 106 -5.53 9.28 12.17
C ASP A 106 -5.41 7.97 12.98
N GLN A 107 -6.05 6.89 12.53
CA GLN A 107 -6.06 5.60 13.22
C GLN A 107 -5.54 4.50 12.31
N SER A 108 -4.71 3.63 12.89
CA SER A 108 -4.07 2.53 12.16
C SER A 108 -4.80 1.23 12.46
N TYR A 109 -5.15 0.49 11.42
CA TYR A 109 -5.84 -0.79 11.50
C TYR A 109 -5.20 -1.82 10.57
N ILE A 110 -5.39 -3.11 10.88
CA ILE A 110 -4.92 -4.22 10.05
C ILE A 110 -6.07 -5.21 9.85
N CYS A 111 -6.50 -5.40 8.60
CA CYS A 111 -7.45 -6.46 8.24
C CYS A 111 -6.81 -7.68 7.60
N ASN A 112 -5.64 -7.54 6.98
CA ASN A 112 -5.02 -8.62 6.21
C ASN A 112 -4.28 -9.64 7.09
N GLU A 113 -3.80 -9.21 8.26
CA GLU A 113 -2.99 -10.03 9.17
C GLU A 113 -3.46 -9.82 10.63
N PRO A 114 -4.67 -10.30 10.97
CA PRO A 114 -5.24 -10.08 12.31
C PRO A 114 -4.39 -10.73 13.42
N ASP A 115 -3.68 -11.82 13.14
CA ASP A 115 -2.85 -12.54 14.12
C ASP A 115 -1.36 -12.15 14.10
N SER A 116 -1.02 -10.97 13.55
CA SER A 116 0.37 -10.50 13.51
C SER A 116 0.91 -10.14 14.90
N ASP A 117 2.24 -10.08 15.04
CA ASP A 117 2.92 -9.59 16.25
C ASP A 117 2.53 -8.14 16.61
N TYR A 118 1.95 -7.40 15.65
CA TYR A 118 1.48 -6.03 15.81
C TYR A 118 0.05 -5.92 16.35
N SER A 119 -0.71 -7.01 16.41
CA SER A 119 -2.08 -7.06 16.96
C SER A 119 -2.22 -6.51 18.39
N LYS A 120 -1.12 -6.45 19.15
CA LYS A 120 -1.08 -5.87 20.50
C LYS A 120 -1.01 -4.34 20.50
N TYR A 121 -0.57 -3.75 19.40
CA TYR A 121 -0.32 -2.31 19.27
C TYR A 121 -1.26 -1.64 18.26
N LEU A 122 -1.88 -2.43 17.39
CA LEU A 122 -2.75 -1.98 16.31
C LEU A 122 -4.10 -2.69 16.39
N GLU A 123 -5.14 -1.96 16.04
CA GLU A 123 -6.48 -2.52 15.95
C GLU A 123 -6.58 -3.49 14.78
N THR A 124 -7.15 -4.67 15.04
CA THR A 124 -7.31 -5.72 14.03
C THR A 124 -8.76 -5.85 13.65
N CYS A 125 -9.04 -6.01 12.36
CA CYS A 125 -10.41 -6.14 11.89
C CYS A 125 -11.01 -7.49 12.30
N GLU A 126 -12.25 -7.47 12.78
CA GLU A 126 -13.02 -8.68 13.08
C GLU A 126 -13.63 -9.26 11.81
N PHE A 127 -13.41 -10.55 11.56
CA PHE A 127 -13.97 -11.26 10.40
C PHE A 127 -15.23 -12.05 10.80
N SER A 128 -16.39 -11.45 10.54
CA SER A 128 -17.71 -12.00 10.89
C SER A 128 -18.73 -11.73 9.79
N ARG A 129 -19.91 -12.35 9.88
CA ARG A 129 -21.06 -11.99 9.03
C ARG A 129 -21.82 -10.79 9.54
N ILE A 130 -21.77 -10.59 10.86
CA ILE A 130 -22.57 -9.62 11.59
C ILE A 130 -21.61 -8.70 12.32
N HIS A 131 -21.79 -7.39 12.14
CA HIS A 131 -21.06 -6.34 12.86
C HIS A 131 -22.04 -5.32 13.40
N SER A 132 -21.71 -4.77 14.57
CA SER A 132 -22.59 -3.80 15.26
C SER A 132 -21.79 -2.66 15.88
N ILE A 133 -22.38 -1.47 15.92
CA ILE A 133 -21.81 -0.28 16.58
C ILE A 133 -22.90 0.46 17.37
N GLU A 134 -22.49 1.15 18.42
CA GLU A 134 -23.35 2.05 19.19
C GLU A 134 -23.42 3.44 18.53
N LEU A 135 -24.61 4.04 18.51
CA LEU A 135 -24.88 5.35 17.94
C LEU A 135 -24.89 6.41 19.06
N GLU A 136 -23.71 6.90 19.45
CA GLU A 136 -23.52 7.77 20.64
C GLU A 136 -24.50 8.97 20.72
N ASN A 137 -24.76 9.64 19.60
CA ASN A 137 -25.68 10.78 19.51
C ASN A 137 -26.80 10.54 18.50
N GLY A 138 -27.18 9.28 18.27
CA GLY A 138 -28.14 8.93 17.22
C GLY A 138 -27.56 8.92 15.80
N SER A 139 -26.26 9.16 15.68
CA SER A 139 -25.51 9.15 14.42
C SER A 139 -24.31 8.23 14.52
N GLY A 140 -23.98 7.52 13.45
CA GLY A 140 -22.81 6.65 13.39
C GLY A 140 -22.52 6.15 12.00
N THR A 141 -21.32 5.61 11.81
CA THR A 141 -20.87 5.07 10.52
C THR A 141 -20.15 3.75 10.72
N LEU A 142 -20.66 2.69 10.11
CA LEU A 142 -20.07 1.36 10.10
C LEU A 142 -19.47 1.09 8.72
N ARG A 143 -18.15 0.94 8.66
CA ARG A 143 -17.41 0.63 7.43
C ARG A 143 -16.87 -0.78 7.45
N GLY A 144 -16.77 -1.40 6.28
CA GLY A 144 -16.32 -2.79 6.16
C GLY A 144 -15.48 -3.07 4.93
N ARG A 145 -14.57 -4.03 5.05
CA ARG A 145 -13.91 -4.67 3.91
C ARG A 145 -14.55 -6.01 3.60
N VAL A 146 -15.09 -6.14 2.40
CA VAL A 146 -15.75 -7.38 1.92
C VAL A 146 -14.73 -8.33 1.29
N SER A 147 -13.79 -7.79 0.53
CA SER A 147 -12.67 -8.54 -0.04
C SER A 147 -11.34 -7.93 0.37
N LEU A 148 -10.42 -8.81 0.81
CA LEU A 148 -9.04 -8.45 1.11
C LEU A 148 -8.12 -8.56 -0.12
N GLU A 149 -8.53 -9.34 -1.12
CA GLU A 149 -7.78 -9.64 -2.34
C GLU A 149 -7.94 -8.54 -3.41
N LEU A 150 -9.12 -7.91 -3.46
CA LEU A 150 -9.37 -6.83 -4.42
C LEU A 150 -8.68 -5.52 -4.01
N PRO A 151 -8.22 -4.71 -4.98
CA PRO A 151 -7.49 -3.48 -4.70
C PRO A 151 -8.42 -2.35 -4.25
N ILE A 152 -8.14 -1.76 -3.08
CA ILE A 152 -8.95 -0.66 -2.49
C ILE A 152 -9.05 0.57 -3.40
N LYS A 153 -7.99 0.88 -4.16
CA LYS A 153 -7.94 2.05 -5.07
C LYS A 153 -8.17 1.68 -6.53
N GLY A 154 -8.67 0.48 -6.78
CA GLY A 154 -8.94 -0.02 -8.12
C GLY A 154 -7.71 -0.42 -8.94
N LYS A 155 -6.48 -0.29 -8.43
CA LYS A 155 -5.26 -0.75 -9.11
C LYS A 155 -4.57 -1.85 -8.32
N GLY A 156 -4.29 -2.98 -8.97
CA GLY A 156 -3.56 -4.10 -8.40
C GLY A 156 -2.48 -4.60 -9.36
N TYR A 157 -1.68 -5.55 -8.89
CA TYR A 157 -0.59 -6.15 -9.65
C TYR A 157 -0.66 -7.67 -9.53
N LEU A 158 -0.29 -8.37 -10.60
CA LEU A 158 -0.13 -9.81 -10.63
C LEU A 158 1.10 -10.18 -11.45
N GLU A 159 1.66 -11.36 -11.18
CA GLU A 159 2.80 -11.91 -11.90
C GLU A 159 2.30 -12.95 -12.90
N SER A 160 2.75 -12.88 -14.15
CA SER A 160 2.29 -13.78 -15.21
C SER A 160 3.27 -13.81 -16.38
N GLU A 161 3.31 -14.93 -17.09
CA GLU A 161 4.24 -15.13 -18.22
C GLU A 161 3.93 -14.25 -19.44
N ASN A 162 2.65 -13.93 -19.66
CA ASN A 162 2.20 -13.18 -20.82
C ASN A 162 0.87 -12.45 -20.59
N LEU A 163 0.55 -11.53 -21.50
CA LEU A 163 -0.64 -10.67 -21.39
C LEU A 163 -1.96 -11.47 -21.38
N GLU A 164 -2.04 -12.55 -22.14
CA GLU A 164 -3.25 -13.37 -22.25
C GLU A 164 -3.53 -14.11 -20.94
N ASN A 165 -2.51 -14.72 -20.35
CA ASN A 165 -2.62 -15.36 -19.05
C ASN A 165 -2.91 -14.33 -17.94
N ALA A 166 -2.22 -13.18 -17.96
CA ALA A 166 -2.48 -12.08 -17.03
C ALA A 166 -3.94 -11.58 -17.11
N GLN A 167 -4.50 -11.47 -18.32
CA GLN A 167 -5.89 -11.11 -18.53
C GLN A 167 -6.85 -12.15 -17.95
N SER A 168 -6.56 -13.44 -18.13
CA SER A 168 -7.34 -14.53 -17.56
C SER A 168 -7.33 -14.49 -16.03
N GLU A 169 -6.15 -14.38 -15.42
CA GLU A 169 -5.97 -14.35 -13.96
C GLU A 169 -6.63 -13.11 -13.33
N ALA A 170 -6.46 -11.93 -13.91
CA ALA A 170 -7.14 -10.71 -13.42
C ALA A 170 -8.66 -10.85 -13.51
N SER A 171 -9.17 -11.43 -14.60
CA SER A 171 -10.60 -11.66 -14.78
C SER A 171 -11.12 -12.68 -13.78
N GLU A 172 -10.38 -13.75 -13.54
CA GLU A 172 -10.73 -14.77 -12.55
C GLU A 172 -10.75 -14.21 -11.13
N LEU A 173 -9.76 -13.40 -10.74
CA LEU A 173 -9.71 -12.72 -9.45
C LEU A 173 -10.96 -11.85 -9.19
N ILE A 174 -11.38 -11.06 -10.20
CA ILE A 174 -12.55 -10.19 -10.06
C ILE A 174 -13.84 -11.01 -10.08
N ASN A 175 -13.92 -12.04 -10.91
CA ASN A 175 -15.09 -12.92 -11.00
C ASN A 175 -15.27 -13.78 -9.75
N SER A 176 -14.19 -14.27 -9.15
CA SER A 176 -14.24 -15.06 -7.90
C SER A 176 -14.69 -14.21 -6.71
N ALA A 177 -14.36 -12.92 -6.73
CA ALA A 177 -14.81 -11.95 -5.74
C ALA A 177 -16.27 -11.49 -5.97
N LYS A 178 -16.83 -11.70 -7.17
CA LYS A 178 -18.22 -11.37 -7.48
C LYS A 178 -19.16 -12.33 -6.77
N LYS A 179 -19.90 -11.81 -5.78
CA LYS A 179 -20.82 -12.59 -4.96
C LYS A 179 -22.18 -11.92 -4.89
N THR A 180 -23.22 -12.74 -4.80
CA THR A 180 -24.55 -12.27 -4.41
C THR A 180 -24.58 -12.15 -2.89
N ILE A 181 -24.74 -10.93 -2.37
CA ILE A 181 -24.76 -10.65 -0.93
C ILE A 181 -26.02 -9.88 -0.61
N THR A 182 -26.82 -10.38 0.32
CA THR A 182 -27.95 -9.66 0.90
C THR A 182 -27.50 -9.00 2.19
N TRP A 183 -27.51 -7.68 2.19
CA TRP A 183 -27.22 -6.83 3.34
C TRP A 183 -28.52 -6.61 4.10
N LYS A 184 -28.56 -6.98 5.37
CA LYS A 184 -29.64 -6.66 6.29
C LYS A 184 -29.13 -5.60 7.27
N ILE A 185 -29.89 -4.54 7.41
CA ILE A 185 -29.58 -3.37 8.20
C ILE A 185 -30.66 -3.25 9.24
N LYS A 186 -30.29 -3.26 10.52
CA LYS A 186 -31.23 -3.05 11.62
C LYS A 186 -30.69 -2.03 12.61
N VAL A 187 -31.60 -1.25 13.19
CA VAL A 187 -31.30 -0.38 14.32
C VAL A 187 -32.19 -0.77 15.49
N GLU A 188 -31.54 -1.08 16.61
CA GLU A 188 -32.19 -1.56 17.83
C GLU A 188 -31.95 -0.56 18.97
N ASP A 189 -32.97 -0.31 19.78
CA ASP A 189 -32.92 0.47 21.01
C ASP A 189 -33.37 -0.44 22.16
N ASP A 190 -32.53 -0.57 23.19
CA ASP A 190 -32.72 -1.51 24.32
C ASP A 190 -33.07 -2.96 23.90
N GLY A 191 -32.52 -3.41 22.76
CA GLY A 191 -32.73 -4.76 22.21
C GLY A 191 -34.02 -4.97 21.41
N GLU A 192 -34.83 -3.92 21.20
CA GLU A 192 -36.00 -3.95 20.32
C GLU A 192 -35.77 -3.10 19.06
N ILE A 193 -36.34 -3.52 17.93
CA ILE A 193 -36.23 -2.76 16.67
C ILE A 193 -36.99 -1.45 16.82
N THR A 194 -36.29 -0.33 16.65
CA THR A 194 -36.88 1.01 16.82
C THR A 194 -37.71 1.43 15.61
N SER A 195 -38.39 2.57 15.71
CA SER A 195 -39.13 3.14 14.58
C SER A 195 -38.17 3.76 13.57
N SER A 196 -38.44 3.56 12.27
CA SER A 196 -37.68 4.23 11.20
C SER A 196 -38.02 5.70 11.01
N ALA A 197 -38.99 6.25 11.77
CA ALA A 197 -39.45 7.62 11.61
C ALA A 197 -38.36 8.63 11.98
N GLY A 198 -38.01 9.49 11.03
CA GLY A 198 -37.00 10.55 11.23
C GLY A 198 -35.55 10.09 11.07
N MET A 199 -35.32 8.81 10.74
CA MET A 199 -33.99 8.27 10.50
C MET A 199 -33.59 8.44 9.04
N LEU A 200 -32.34 8.83 8.81
CA LEU A 200 -31.70 8.88 7.51
C LEU A 200 -30.62 7.80 7.46
N ILE A 201 -30.71 6.92 6.47
CA ILE A 201 -29.73 5.84 6.28
C ILE A 201 -29.15 5.96 4.88
N GLU A 202 -27.84 6.10 4.82
CA GLU A 202 -27.09 6.07 3.57
C GLU A 202 -26.18 4.85 3.61
N SER A 203 -26.32 3.99 2.60
CA SER A 203 -25.56 2.77 2.45
C SER A 203 -24.86 2.81 1.10
N GLU A 204 -23.56 2.57 1.06
CA GLU A 204 -22.77 2.59 -0.16
C GLU A 204 -21.80 1.41 -0.22
N TYR A 205 -21.40 1.02 -1.43
CA TYR A 205 -20.37 0.02 -1.68
C TYR A 205 -19.48 0.38 -2.87
N SER A 206 -18.24 -0.12 -2.86
CA SER A 206 -17.31 0.02 -3.97
C SER A 206 -17.25 -1.27 -4.77
N SER A 207 -17.65 -1.18 -6.04
CA SER A 207 -17.70 -2.29 -6.99
C SER A 207 -16.53 -2.27 -7.97
N HIS A 208 -16.09 -3.45 -8.39
CA HIS A 208 -14.97 -3.60 -9.30
C HIS A 208 -15.36 -4.39 -10.55
N GLU A 209 -15.09 -3.79 -11.71
CA GLU A 209 -15.03 -4.47 -13.00
C GLU A 209 -13.67 -4.22 -13.64
N LEU A 210 -13.15 -5.20 -14.37
CA LEU A 210 -11.85 -5.07 -15.03
C LEU A 210 -11.94 -4.05 -16.19
N VAL A 211 -11.11 -3.01 -16.15
CA VAL A 211 -11.10 -1.94 -17.15
C VAL A 211 -9.91 -2.08 -18.08
N ASN A 212 -8.72 -2.26 -17.51
CA ASN A 212 -7.48 -2.27 -18.27
C ASN A 212 -6.46 -3.21 -17.63
N LEU A 213 -5.57 -3.74 -18.45
CA LEU A 213 -4.42 -4.51 -18.02
C LEU A 213 -3.21 -4.09 -18.85
N GLU A 214 -2.16 -3.65 -18.15
CA GLU A 214 -0.93 -3.14 -18.76
C GLU A 214 0.29 -3.89 -18.20
N LYS A 215 1.27 -4.17 -19.06
CA LYS A 215 2.56 -4.70 -18.59
C LYS A 215 3.22 -3.63 -17.73
N PHE A 216 3.61 -3.98 -16.51
CA PHE A 216 4.36 -3.08 -15.66
C PHE A 216 5.71 -2.81 -16.30
N THR A 217 6.03 -1.53 -16.50
CA THR A 217 7.33 -1.13 -17.04
C THR A 217 7.90 -0.02 -16.18
N LEU A 218 9.15 -0.17 -15.78
CA LEU A 218 9.87 0.88 -15.09
C LEU A 218 10.53 1.78 -16.13
N ASN A 219 10.57 3.09 -15.88
CA ASN A 219 11.29 4.00 -16.75
C ASN A 219 12.80 3.78 -16.56
N PRO A 220 13.53 3.23 -17.55
CA PRO A 220 14.93 2.85 -17.37
C PRO A 220 15.82 4.07 -17.09
N VAL A 221 15.47 5.25 -17.59
CA VAL A 221 16.22 6.48 -17.32
C VAL A 221 16.07 6.89 -15.86
N GLN A 222 14.85 6.81 -15.32
CA GLN A 222 14.58 7.15 -13.94
C GLN A 222 15.28 6.18 -12.98
N GLU A 223 15.16 4.87 -13.24
CA GLU A 223 15.86 3.83 -12.46
C GLU A 223 17.39 3.98 -12.52
N THR A 224 17.93 4.36 -13.69
CA THR A 224 19.36 4.64 -13.83
C THR A 224 19.78 5.85 -12.99
N VAL A 225 18.99 6.93 -12.95
CA VAL A 225 19.28 8.12 -12.13
C VAL A 225 19.26 7.78 -10.65
N TYR A 226 18.28 7.01 -10.17
CA TYR A 226 18.23 6.57 -8.77
C TYR A 226 19.42 5.66 -8.42
N SER A 227 19.72 4.69 -9.28
CA SER A 227 20.85 3.77 -9.10
C SER A 227 22.20 4.51 -9.09
N PHE A 228 22.38 5.46 -10.01
CA PHE A 228 23.58 6.30 -10.07
C PHE A 228 23.71 7.19 -8.84
N SER A 229 22.61 7.79 -8.38
CA SER A 229 22.60 8.64 -7.18
C SER A 229 23.00 7.84 -5.93
N ALA A 230 22.48 6.62 -5.77
CA ALA A 230 22.87 5.73 -4.69
C ALA A 230 24.36 5.36 -4.77
N LEU A 231 24.87 5.03 -5.97
CA LEU A 231 26.28 4.69 -6.18
C LEU A 231 27.21 5.87 -5.85
N VAL A 232 26.91 7.08 -6.35
CA VAL A 232 27.66 8.30 -6.02
C VAL A 232 27.62 8.59 -4.53
N GLY A 233 26.46 8.40 -3.88
CA GLY A 233 26.31 8.54 -2.43
C GLY A 233 27.22 7.59 -1.65
N CYS A 234 27.23 6.31 -2.01
CA CYS A 234 28.13 5.33 -1.39
C CYS A 234 29.61 5.67 -1.60
N PHE A 235 30.01 6.04 -2.82
CA PHE A 235 31.38 6.47 -3.11
C PHE A 235 31.77 7.73 -2.35
N PHE A 236 30.86 8.69 -2.22
CA PHE A 236 31.09 9.91 -1.44
C PHE A 236 31.39 9.57 0.01
N LEU A 237 30.58 8.71 0.65
CA LEU A 237 30.79 8.30 2.04
C LEU A 237 32.12 7.54 2.22
N VAL A 238 32.48 6.64 1.30
CA VAL A 238 33.67 5.81 1.42
C VAL A 238 34.97 6.56 1.08
N LEU A 239 34.96 7.50 0.13
CA LEU A 239 36.16 8.22 -0.29
C LEU A 239 36.30 9.59 0.36
N VAL A 240 35.25 10.41 0.33
CA VAL A 240 35.36 11.83 0.70
C VAL A 240 35.54 11.98 2.21
N ILE A 241 34.79 11.22 3.03
CA ILE A 241 34.93 11.29 4.49
C ILE A 241 36.35 10.91 4.94
N PRO A 242 36.93 9.75 4.53
CA PRO A 242 38.30 9.42 4.92
C PRO A 242 39.35 10.37 4.35
N LEU A 243 39.18 10.90 3.13
CA LEU A 243 40.11 11.88 2.56
C LEU A 243 40.08 13.20 3.32
N LEU A 244 38.91 13.69 3.72
CA LEU A 244 38.80 14.89 4.56
C LEU A 244 39.53 14.70 5.89
N ILE A 245 39.35 13.54 6.54
CA ILE A 245 40.07 13.20 7.77
C ILE A 245 41.59 13.17 7.51
N PHE A 246 42.03 12.46 6.47
CA PHE A 246 43.45 12.36 6.12
C PHE A 246 44.10 13.72 5.82
N PHE A 247 43.47 14.56 4.99
CA PHE A 247 44.00 15.88 4.66
C PHE A 247 43.98 16.84 5.84
N SER A 248 42.95 16.78 6.69
CA SER A 248 42.92 17.58 7.92
C SER A 248 44.05 17.21 8.87
N ALA A 249 44.32 15.91 9.03
CA ALA A 249 45.42 15.41 9.85
C ALA A 249 46.78 15.87 9.30
N LYS A 250 46.99 15.74 7.98
CA LYS A 250 48.23 16.16 7.32
C LYS A 250 48.44 17.68 7.37
N TYR A 251 47.38 18.46 7.19
CA TYR A 251 47.46 19.92 7.31
C TYR A 251 47.89 20.34 8.71
N ARG A 252 47.31 19.70 9.76
CA ARG A 252 47.70 19.94 11.15
C ARG A 252 49.15 19.53 11.42
N GLU A 253 49.59 18.41 10.86
CA GLU A 253 50.99 17.95 10.96
C GLU A 253 51.96 18.99 10.37
N ASN A 254 51.72 19.43 9.13
CA ASN A 254 52.56 20.45 8.48
C ASN A 254 52.61 21.77 9.25
N MET A 255 51.48 22.22 9.81
CA MET A 255 51.43 23.44 10.64
C MET A 255 52.27 23.30 11.92
N ASN A 256 52.18 22.14 12.57
CA ASN A 256 52.96 21.86 13.78
C ASN A 256 54.46 21.73 13.48
N GLU A 257 54.82 21.13 12.35
CA GLU A 257 56.22 21.09 11.89
C GLU A 257 56.77 22.49 11.66
N GLY A 258 56.02 23.36 10.96
CA GLY A 258 56.43 24.75 10.71
C GLY A 258 56.61 25.58 11.98
N LEU A 259 55.75 25.38 12.99
CA LEU A 259 55.93 25.99 14.31
C LEU A 259 57.19 25.48 15.02
N ARG A 260 57.52 24.20 14.86
CA ARG A 260 58.71 23.60 15.48
C ARG A 260 60.01 24.11 14.87
N THR A 261 60.09 24.23 13.55
CA THR A 261 61.26 24.82 12.88
C THR A 261 61.42 26.30 13.21
N ALA A 262 60.33 27.06 13.35
CA ALA A 262 60.39 28.46 13.76
C ALA A 262 60.94 28.65 15.19
N VAL A 263 60.69 27.70 16.10
CA VAL A 263 61.23 27.72 17.48
C VAL A 263 62.70 27.26 17.52
N GLU A 264 63.16 26.47 16.56
CA GLU A 264 64.57 26.04 16.46
C GLU A 264 65.48 27.10 15.79
N GLU A 265 64.92 28.10 15.11
CA GLU A 265 65.65 29.19 14.43
C GLU A 265 65.76 30.49 15.26
N GLU A 266 65.12 30.57 16.44
CA GLU A 266 65.32 31.62 17.47
C GLU A 266 66.37 31.21 18.51
#